data_AF-A0A4Y2IZ24-F1
#
_entry.id   AF-A0A4Y2IZ24-F1
#
_cell.length_a   1.000
_cell.length_b   1.000
_cell.length_c   1.000
_cell.angle_alpha   90.00
_cell.angle_beta   90.00
_cell.angle_gamma   90.00
#
_symmetry.space_group_name_H-M   'P 1'
#
loop_
_entity.id
_entity.type
_entity.pdbx_description
1 polymer ?
#
loop_
_entity_poly.entity_id
_entity_poly.type
_entity_poly.pdbx_seq_one_letter_code
_entity_poly.pdbx_strand_id
1 'polypeptide(L)'
;MLLIYGERGRKAKSAAKLYHERFLGGPHPTRQTILKVVKCLRETGCVTSRPRVRRPRYAGRKVQPEDVLPYALVHPQRSTKMISENCGLSKCRVWTILNESGAHTYRSTPVQGLLIRDSERRYTWCNFVMNNLEDHPTFLADIIWTNETCFSLNGMFNRQNVHT
;
A
#
# COMPACT_ATOMS: atom_id res chain seq x y z
N MET A 1 -1.90 20.62 31.88
CA MET A 1 -2.75 21.82 31.67
C MET A 1 -4.05 21.76 32.48
N LEU A 2 -4.90 20.73 32.30
CA LEU A 2 -6.20 20.63 32.98
C LEU A 2 -6.11 20.44 34.50
N LEU A 3 -5.10 19.69 34.98
CA LEU A 3 -4.83 19.53 36.41
C LEU A 3 -4.53 20.88 37.08
N ILE A 4 -3.70 21.71 36.44
CA ILE A 4 -3.36 23.07 36.91
C ILE A 4 -4.60 23.99 36.90
N TYR A 5 -5.51 23.80 35.94
CA TYR A 5 -6.79 24.51 35.91
C TYR A 5 -7.70 24.12 37.09
N GLY A 6 -7.73 22.84 37.47
CA GLY A 6 -8.41 22.37 38.68
C GLY A 6 -7.80 22.95 39.96
N GLU A 7 -6.47 22.87 40.09
CA GLU A 7 -5.70 23.37 41.23
C GLU A 7 -5.89 24.86 41.50
N ARG A 8 -5.97 25.68 40.43
CA ARG A 8 -6.24 27.13 40.55
C ARG A 8 -7.73 27.46 40.65
N GLY A 9 -8.56 26.52 41.12
CA GLY A 9 -9.99 26.74 41.37
C GLY A 9 -10.77 27.09 40.11
N ARG A 10 -10.44 26.46 38.96
CA ARG A 10 -11.09 26.69 37.66
C ARG A 10 -10.90 28.12 37.13
N LYS A 11 -9.85 28.83 37.56
CA LYS A 11 -9.46 30.16 37.05
C LYS A 11 -8.43 30.04 35.93
N ALA A 12 -8.87 30.21 34.67
CA ALA A 12 -8.02 29.99 33.49
C ALA A 12 -6.81 30.95 33.40
N LYS A 13 -6.93 32.20 33.87
CA LYS A 13 -5.81 33.16 33.89
C LYS A 13 -4.70 32.72 34.86
N SER A 14 -5.08 32.40 36.10
CA SER A 14 -4.16 31.92 37.13
C SER A 14 -3.54 30.57 36.74
N ALA A 15 -4.30 29.71 36.08
CA ALA A 15 -3.81 28.43 35.56
C ALA A 15 -2.78 28.62 34.43
N ALA A 16 -2.99 29.55 33.51
CA ALA A 16 -2.01 29.87 32.46
C ALA A 16 -0.71 30.42 33.06
N LYS A 17 -0.80 31.30 34.06
CA LYS A 17 0.36 31.84 34.78
C LYS A 17 1.16 30.74 35.49
N LEU A 18 0.48 29.89 36.27
CA LEU A 18 1.13 28.76 36.94
C LEU A 18 1.69 27.73 35.94
N TYR A 19 1.05 27.55 34.79
CA TYR A 19 1.57 26.69 33.74
C TYR A 19 2.90 27.23 33.18
N HIS A 20 3.00 28.56 33.00
CA HIS A 20 4.22 29.22 32.58
C HIS A 20 5.34 29.09 33.62
N GLU A 21 5.01 29.26 34.90
CA GLU A 21 5.96 29.11 36.02
C GLU A 21 6.49 27.66 36.17
N ARG A 22 5.64 26.65 35.96
CA ARG A 22 6.01 25.23 36.14
C ARG A 22 6.76 24.61 34.97
N PHE A 23 6.55 25.11 33.76
CA PHE A 23 7.14 24.53 32.55
C PHE A 23 7.92 25.61 31.81
N LEU A 24 9.22 25.69 32.07
CA LEU A 24 10.13 26.61 31.39
C LEU A 24 10.60 25.94 30.09
N GLY A 25 10.19 26.49 28.94
CA GLY A 25 10.61 26.01 27.61
C GLY A 25 9.48 25.41 26.77
N GLY A 26 8.85 26.25 25.93
CA GLY A 26 7.88 25.83 24.92
C GLY A 26 6.71 26.80 24.77
N PRO A 27 5.84 26.62 23.75
CA PRO A 27 4.65 27.43 23.57
C PRO A 27 3.70 27.27 24.77
N HIS A 28 3.38 28.36 25.46
CA HIS A 28 2.49 28.32 26.61
C HIS A 28 1.02 28.46 26.20
N PRO A 29 0.12 27.63 26.76
CA PRO A 29 -1.30 27.73 26.47
C PRO A 29 -1.86 29.05 27.00
N THR A 30 -2.50 29.81 26.12
CA THR A 30 -3.24 31.00 26.54
C THR A 30 -4.48 30.62 27.35
N ARG A 31 -5.03 31.58 28.10
CA ARG A 31 -6.33 31.44 28.78
C ARG A 31 -7.41 30.88 27.84
N GLN A 32 -7.43 31.32 26.58
CA GLN A 32 -8.42 30.88 25.60
C GLN A 32 -8.24 29.40 25.23
N THR A 33 -7.00 28.94 25.05
CA THR A 33 -6.70 27.52 24.79
C THR A 33 -7.18 26.63 25.93
N ILE A 34 -6.90 27.02 27.18
CA ILE A 34 -7.37 26.29 28.38
C ILE A 34 -8.90 26.20 28.39
N LEU A 35 -9.60 27.30 28.14
CA LEU A 35 -11.07 27.32 28.12
C LEU A 35 -11.65 26.49 26.97
N LYS A 36 -11.06 26.53 25.77
CA LYS A 36 -11.49 25.70 24.63
C LYS A 36 -11.38 24.22 24.94
N VAL A 37 -10.27 23.80 25.55
CA VAL A 37 -10.06 22.39 25.92
C VAL A 37 -11.03 21.95 27.02
N VAL A 38 -11.25 22.78 28.05
CA VAL A 38 -12.25 22.50 29.10
C VAL A 38 -13.66 22.39 28.50
N LYS A 39 -14.00 23.28 27.56
CA LYS A 39 -15.29 23.24 26.86
C LYS A 39 -15.46 21.96 26.05
N CYS A 40 -14.47 21.58 25.23
CA CYS A 40 -14.51 20.33 24.45
C CYS A 40 -14.64 19.10 25.35
N LEU A 41 -13.95 19.06 26.50
CA LEU A 41 -14.08 17.99 27.47
C LEU A 41 -15.47 17.90 28.09
N ARG A 42 -16.09 19.05 28.43
CA ARG A 42 -17.45 19.06 28.97
C ARG A 42 -18.50 18.64 27.95
N GLU A 43 -18.33 19.05 26.70
CA GLU A 43 -19.32 18.80 25.65
C GLU A 43 -19.20 17.41 25.03
N THR A 44 -17.97 16.91 24.86
CA THR A 44 -17.70 15.68 24.07
C THR A 44 -16.88 14.63 24.82
N GLY A 45 -16.39 14.91 26.03
CA GLY A 45 -15.54 13.98 26.79
C GLY A 45 -14.15 13.74 26.18
N CYS A 46 -13.84 14.36 25.04
CA CYS A 46 -12.61 14.13 24.29
C CYS A 46 -11.92 15.44 23.88
N VAL A 47 -10.58 15.42 23.86
CA VAL A 47 -9.71 16.55 23.49
C VAL A 47 -9.13 16.38 22.07
N THR A 48 -9.34 15.23 21.43
CA THR A 48 -8.85 15.01 20.06
C THR A 48 -9.51 15.97 19.08
N SER A 49 -8.76 16.44 18.10
CA SER A 49 -9.33 17.23 17.01
C SER A 49 -10.47 16.47 16.34
N ARG A 50 -11.57 17.17 16.04
CA ARG A 50 -12.61 16.60 15.18
C ARG A 50 -11.97 16.22 13.84
N PRO A 51 -12.35 15.08 13.24
CA PRO A 51 -11.91 14.75 11.90
C PRO A 51 -12.19 15.96 11.00
N ARG A 52 -11.14 16.50 10.38
CA ARG A 52 -11.35 17.56 9.39
C ARG A 52 -12.17 16.93 8.28
N VAL A 53 -13.43 17.36 8.15
CA VAL A 53 -14.26 17.01 6.99
C VAL A 53 -13.49 17.50 5.78
N ARG A 54 -12.83 16.59 5.08
CA ARG A 54 -12.17 16.93 3.82
C ARG A 54 -13.27 17.45 2.92
N ARG A 55 -13.01 18.60 2.28
CA ARG A 55 -13.91 19.17 1.27
C ARG A 55 -14.33 18.02 0.35
N PRO A 56 -15.63 17.76 0.12
CA PRO A 56 -16.05 16.76 -0.83
C PRO A 56 -15.31 17.05 -2.12
N ARG A 57 -14.40 16.16 -2.53
CA ARG A 57 -13.90 16.24 -3.90
C ARG A 57 -15.15 16.04 -4.72
N TYR A 58 -15.56 17.05 -5.47
CA TYR A 58 -16.57 16.87 -6.49
C TYR A 58 -16.13 15.65 -7.29
N ALA A 59 -16.80 14.51 -7.06
CA ALA A 59 -16.89 13.41 -8.02
C ALA A 59 -17.78 13.91 -9.17
N GLY A 60 -17.40 15.07 -9.72
CA GLY A 60 -18.12 15.82 -10.71
C GLY A 60 -17.77 15.30 -12.09
N ARG A 61 -18.15 14.05 -12.34
CA ARG A 61 -18.64 13.52 -13.62
C ARG A 61 -18.93 12.05 -13.37
N LYS A 62 -20.18 11.64 -13.63
CA LYS A 62 -20.55 10.24 -13.87
C LYS A 62 -19.88 9.76 -15.17
N VAL A 63 -18.55 9.68 -15.20
CA VAL A 63 -17.88 8.72 -16.09
C VAL A 63 -17.70 7.52 -15.19
N GLN A 64 -18.44 6.47 -15.49
CA GLN A 64 -18.54 5.30 -14.64
C GLN A 64 -17.12 4.74 -14.41
N PRO A 65 -16.59 4.79 -13.18
CA PRO A 65 -15.33 4.13 -12.84
C PRO A 65 -15.45 2.60 -13.00
N GLU A 66 -16.67 2.11 -13.24
CA GLU A 66 -17.01 0.73 -13.52
C GLU A 66 -16.36 0.18 -14.80
N ASP A 67 -15.95 0.99 -15.77
CA ASP A 67 -15.34 0.46 -17.01
C ASP A 67 -13.82 0.28 -16.91
N VAL A 68 -13.16 1.03 -16.02
CA VAL A 68 -11.69 1.03 -15.89
C VAL A 68 -11.18 -0.28 -15.30
N LEU A 69 -11.85 -0.78 -14.25
CA LEU A 69 -11.40 -1.97 -13.53
C LEU A 69 -11.60 -3.25 -14.35
N PRO A 70 -12.78 -3.52 -14.95
CA PRO A 70 -12.95 -4.65 -15.85
C PRO A 70 -11.98 -4.60 -17.01
N TYR A 71 -11.77 -3.43 -17.62
CA TYR A 71 -10.82 -3.29 -18.72
C TYR A 71 -9.38 -3.61 -18.28
N ALA A 72 -8.96 -3.11 -17.12
CA ALA A 72 -7.63 -3.41 -16.56
C ALA A 72 -7.46 -4.89 -16.19
N LEU A 73 -8.52 -5.56 -15.71
CA LEU A 73 -8.50 -6.99 -15.39
C LEU A 73 -8.44 -7.88 -16.63
N VAL A 74 -9.16 -7.52 -17.69
CA VAL A 74 -9.09 -8.23 -18.98
C VAL A 74 -7.75 -8.00 -19.67
N HIS A 75 -7.11 -6.86 -19.43
CA HIS A 75 -5.85 -6.47 -20.08
C HIS A 75 -4.77 -6.00 -19.08
N PRO A 76 -4.22 -6.91 -18.25
CA PRO A 76 -3.29 -6.55 -17.17
C PRO A 76 -1.95 -5.96 -17.66
N GLN A 77 -1.60 -6.17 -18.93
CA GLN A 77 -0.38 -5.65 -19.55
C GLN A 77 -0.53 -4.23 -20.10
N ARG A 78 -1.74 -3.66 -20.10
CA ARG A 78 -1.98 -2.34 -20.69
C ARG A 78 -1.53 -1.23 -19.74
N SER A 79 -0.84 -0.24 -20.31
CA SER A 79 -0.42 0.94 -19.55
C SER A 79 -1.63 1.80 -19.17
N THR A 80 -1.49 2.59 -18.10
CA THR A 80 -2.50 3.58 -17.69
C THR A 80 -2.85 4.58 -18.80
N LYS A 81 -1.95 4.78 -19.78
CA LYS A 81 -2.18 5.65 -20.94
C LYS A 81 -3.19 5.00 -21.90
N MET A 82 -2.99 3.73 -22.25
CA MET A 82 -3.95 3.01 -23.12
C MET A 82 -5.31 2.84 -22.44
N ILE A 83 -5.33 2.57 -21.14
CA ILE A 83 -6.59 2.50 -20.37
C ILE A 83 -7.30 3.87 -20.38
N SER A 84 -6.54 4.97 -20.26
CA SER A 84 -7.06 6.34 -20.34
C SER A 84 -7.67 6.66 -21.71
N GLU A 85 -7.00 6.28 -22.80
CA GLU A 85 -7.50 6.44 -24.18
C GLU A 85 -8.78 5.62 -24.42
N ASN A 86 -8.82 4.37 -23.97
CA ASN A 86 -9.96 3.47 -24.18
C ASN A 86 -11.18 3.83 -23.32
N CYS A 87 -10.96 4.29 -22.08
CA CYS A 87 -12.05 4.66 -21.17
C CYS A 87 -12.45 6.15 -21.30
N GLY A 88 -11.81 6.94 -22.16
CA GLY A 88 -12.08 8.37 -22.30
C GLY A 88 -11.83 9.19 -21.03
N LEU A 89 -10.93 8.71 -20.15
CA LEU A 89 -10.62 9.32 -18.86
C LEU A 89 -9.23 9.94 -18.88
N SER A 90 -8.96 10.89 -18.00
CA SER A 90 -7.59 11.38 -17.83
C SER A 90 -6.71 10.31 -17.16
N LYS A 91 -5.43 10.25 -17.54
CA LYS A 91 -4.44 9.34 -16.95
C LYS A 91 -4.40 9.43 -15.42
N CYS A 92 -4.49 10.64 -14.85
CA CYS A 92 -4.51 10.84 -13.40
C CYS A 92 -5.75 10.22 -12.74
N ARG A 93 -6.91 10.28 -13.42
CA ARG A 93 -8.15 9.68 -12.93
C ARG A 93 -8.07 8.15 -12.94
N VAL A 94 -7.56 7.56 -14.03
CA VAL A 94 -7.30 6.12 -14.13
C VAL A 94 -6.34 5.66 -13.04
N TRP A 95 -5.22 6.36 -12.84
CA TRP A 95 -4.25 6.01 -11.79
C TRP A 95 -4.87 6.07 -10.38
N THR A 96 -5.70 7.08 -10.11
CA THR A 96 -6.41 7.20 -8.82
C THR A 96 -7.37 6.02 -8.61
N ILE A 97 -8.16 5.66 -9.63
CA ILE A 97 -9.11 4.54 -9.56
C ILE A 97 -8.38 3.21 -9.32
N LEU A 98 -7.30 2.94 -10.05
CA LEU A 98 -6.49 1.74 -9.88
C LEU A 98 -5.87 1.67 -8.49
N ASN A 99 -5.39 2.79 -7.95
CA ASN A 99 -4.78 2.84 -6.62
C ASN A 99 -5.81 2.72 -5.48
N GLU A 100 -6.99 3.35 -5.62
CA GLU A 100 -8.09 3.25 -4.64
C GLU A 100 -8.70 1.84 -4.60
N SER A 101 -8.66 1.11 -5.71
CA SER A 101 -9.16 -0.27 -5.83
C SER A 101 -8.11 -1.36 -5.54
N GLY A 102 -6.84 -0.99 -5.30
CA GLY A 102 -5.75 -1.94 -5.12
C GLY A 102 -5.34 -2.70 -6.40
N ALA A 103 -5.82 -2.28 -7.56
CA ALA A 103 -5.48 -2.86 -8.86
C ALA A 103 -4.11 -2.35 -9.33
N HIS A 104 -3.04 -2.90 -8.76
CA HIS A 104 -1.67 -2.54 -9.13
C HIS A 104 -1.29 -3.19 -10.47
N THR A 105 -0.56 -2.43 -11.30
CA THR A 105 0.00 -2.96 -12.54
C THR A 105 0.93 -4.13 -12.23
N TYR A 106 0.63 -5.30 -12.80
CA TYR A 106 1.48 -6.47 -12.63
C TYR A 106 2.79 -6.26 -13.39
N ARG A 107 3.92 -6.49 -12.71
CA ARG A 107 5.23 -6.51 -13.35
C ARG A 107 5.48 -7.92 -13.88
N SER A 108 5.45 -8.08 -15.20
CA SER A 108 5.76 -9.37 -15.82
C SER A 108 7.17 -9.81 -15.45
N THR A 109 7.28 -11.05 -14.99
CA THR A 109 8.57 -11.72 -14.76
C THR A 109 8.74 -12.74 -15.88
N PRO A 110 9.83 -12.68 -16.66
CA PRO A 110 10.08 -13.69 -17.66
C PRO A 110 10.28 -15.04 -16.96
N VAL A 111 9.44 -16.01 -17.32
CA VAL A 111 9.55 -17.40 -16.89
C VAL A 111 10.16 -18.23 -18.02
N GLN A 112 10.56 -19.47 -17.69
CA GLN A 112 11.03 -20.45 -18.68
C GLN A 112 10.05 -20.56 -19.87
N GLY A 113 10.58 -20.50 -21.09
CA GLY A 113 9.80 -20.71 -22.31
C GLY A 113 9.52 -22.20 -22.49
N LEU A 114 8.35 -22.65 -22.06
CA LEU A 114 7.96 -24.06 -22.15
C LEU A 114 7.46 -24.41 -23.56
N LEU A 115 7.97 -25.51 -24.10
CA LEU A 115 7.44 -26.12 -25.32
C LEU A 115 6.25 -27.02 -24.97
N ILE A 116 5.40 -27.30 -25.97
CA ILE A 116 4.16 -28.08 -25.79
C ILE A 116 4.42 -29.46 -25.14
N ARG A 117 5.55 -30.11 -25.46
CA ARG A 117 5.91 -31.42 -24.91
C ARG A 117 6.56 -31.36 -23.52
N ASP A 118 6.94 -30.18 -23.06
CA ASP A 118 7.62 -30.03 -21.77
C ASP A 118 6.65 -30.22 -20.59
N SER A 119 5.37 -29.91 -20.78
CA SER A 119 4.35 -30.08 -19.74
C SER A 119 4.22 -31.55 -19.33
N GLU A 120 4.05 -32.44 -20.30
CA GLU A 120 3.96 -33.89 -20.09
C GLU A 120 5.24 -34.44 -19.47
N ARG A 121 6.41 -34.09 -20.01
CA ARG A 121 7.70 -34.54 -19.47
C ARG A 121 7.92 -34.10 -18.03
N ARG A 122 7.59 -32.84 -17.71
CA ARG A 122 7.68 -32.33 -16.33
C ARG A 122 6.70 -33.04 -15.41
N TYR A 123 5.46 -33.25 -15.86
CA TYR A 123 4.45 -33.94 -15.06
C TYR A 123 4.86 -35.38 -14.75
N THR A 124 5.33 -36.12 -15.74
CA THR A 124 5.84 -37.48 -15.57
C THR A 124 7.03 -37.53 -14.61
N TRP A 125 7.97 -36.58 -14.73
CA TRP A 125 9.09 -36.49 -13.80
C TRP A 125 8.63 -36.19 -12.37
N CYS A 126 7.73 -35.23 -12.17
CA CYS A 126 7.18 -34.91 -10.85
C CYS A 126 6.50 -36.14 -10.22
N ASN A 127 5.68 -36.86 -10.98
CA ASN A 127 5.02 -38.08 -10.47
C ASN A 127 6.04 -39.18 -10.15
N PHE A 128 7.07 -39.35 -10.99
CA PHE A 128 8.16 -40.29 -10.70
C PHE A 128 8.83 -39.96 -9.37
N VAL A 129 9.19 -38.70 -9.14
CA VAL A 129 9.82 -38.27 -7.87
C VAL A 129 8.87 -38.45 -6.69
N MET A 130 7.59 -38.09 -6.83
CA MET A 130 6.59 -38.23 -5.77
C MET A 130 6.40 -39.69 -5.36
N ASN A 131 6.26 -40.61 -6.33
CA ASN A 131 6.09 -42.04 -6.04
C ASN A 131 7.32 -42.64 -5.36
N ASN A 132 8.53 -42.29 -5.81
CA ASN A 132 9.76 -42.79 -5.16
C ASN A 132 9.93 -42.24 -3.75
N LEU A 133 9.41 -41.05 -3.45
CA LEU A 133 9.43 -40.50 -2.09
C LEU A 133 8.46 -41.20 -1.13
N GLU A 134 7.37 -41.77 -1.63
CA GLU A 134 6.45 -42.58 -0.81
C GLU A 134 7.12 -43.88 -0.35
N ASP A 135 7.83 -44.57 -1.25
CA ASP A 135 8.51 -45.83 -0.93
C ASP A 135 9.86 -45.61 -0.22
N HIS A 136 10.58 -44.55 -0.58
CA HIS A 136 11.94 -44.26 -0.11
C HIS A 136 12.06 -42.77 0.27
N PRO A 137 11.80 -42.41 1.55
CA PRO A 137 11.82 -41.01 2.00
C PRO A 137 13.14 -40.26 1.79
N THR A 138 14.26 -40.99 1.65
CA THR A 138 15.59 -40.42 1.42
C THR A 138 15.96 -40.28 -0.07
N PHE A 139 15.06 -40.63 -0.99
CA PHE A 139 15.34 -40.69 -2.43
C PHE A 139 16.00 -39.42 -3.01
N LEU A 140 15.60 -38.23 -2.56
CA LEU A 140 16.19 -36.97 -3.04
C LEU A 140 17.67 -36.80 -2.64
N ALA A 141 18.11 -37.45 -1.55
CA ALA A 141 19.50 -37.40 -1.10
C ALA A 141 20.45 -38.22 -1.99
N ASP A 142 19.90 -39.20 -2.73
CA ASP A 142 20.66 -40.05 -3.65
C ASP A 142 20.84 -39.38 -5.03
N ILE A 143 20.16 -38.26 -5.28
CA ILE A 143 20.26 -37.51 -6.55
C ILE A 143 21.39 -36.49 -6.46
N ILE A 144 22.38 -36.63 -7.34
CA ILE A 144 23.44 -35.63 -7.54
C ILE A 144 23.00 -34.66 -8.63
N TRP A 145 22.90 -33.38 -8.27
CA TRP A 145 22.50 -32.30 -9.18
C TRP A 145 23.73 -31.60 -9.75
N THR A 146 23.74 -31.36 -11.06
CA THR A 146 24.78 -30.60 -11.75
C THR A 146 24.13 -29.58 -12.68
N ASN A 147 24.72 -28.39 -12.79
CA ASN A 147 24.31 -27.38 -13.76
C ASN A 147 25.53 -26.58 -14.25
N GLU A 148 25.41 -26.00 -15.43
CA GLU A 148 26.40 -25.09 -16.00
C GLU A 148 25.85 -23.65 -15.98
N THR A 149 26.71 -22.69 -15.69
CA THR A 149 26.35 -21.26 -15.72
C THR A 149 27.34 -20.49 -16.56
N CYS A 150 26.86 -19.70 -17.52
CA CYS A 150 27.69 -18.84 -18.34
C CYS A 150 27.92 -17.48 -17.67
N PHE A 151 29.18 -17.07 -17.54
CA PHE A 151 29.55 -15.71 -17.14
C PHE A 151 29.97 -14.92 -18.38
N SER A 152 29.31 -13.78 -18.62
CA SER A 152 29.64 -12.89 -19.74
C SER A 152 30.28 -11.58 -19.24
N LEU A 153 31.22 -11.04 -20.03
CA LEU A 153 31.90 -9.78 -19.72
C LEU A 153 31.02 -8.54 -19.93
N ASN A 154 29.93 -8.66 -20.67
CA ASN A 154 29.12 -7.52 -21.14
C ASN A 154 28.06 -7.02 -20.13
N GLY A 155 28.16 -7.42 -18.86
CA GLY A 155 27.22 -7.00 -17.82
C GLY A 155 25.85 -7.68 -17.90
N MET A 156 25.04 -7.51 -16.84
CA MET A 156 23.71 -8.12 -16.76
C MET A 156 22.71 -7.37 -17.63
N PHE A 157 22.06 -8.07 -18.56
CA PHE A 157 20.96 -7.52 -19.35
C PHE A 157 19.78 -7.17 -18.43
N ASN A 158 19.24 -5.96 -18.56
CA ASN A 158 18.02 -5.59 -17.85
C ASN A 158 16.82 -6.33 -18.44
N ARG A 159 16.54 -7.53 -17.89
CA ARG A 159 15.42 -8.41 -18.27
C ARG A 159 14.04 -7.76 -18.13
N GLN A 160 13.95 -6.55 -17.56
CA GLN A 160 12.71 -5.83 -17.32
C GLN A 160 12.34 -4.90 -18.48
N ASN A 161 13.29 -4.58 -19.38
CA ASN A 161 13.06 -3.74 -20.56
C ASN A 161 12.82 -4.65 -21.78
N VAL A 162 11.66 -5.30 -21.82
CA VAL A 162 11.23 -6.05 -23.01
C VAL A 162 10.38 -5.11 -23.87
N HIS A 163 10.96 -4.65 -24.98
CA HIS A 163 10.20 -3.98 -26.04
C HIS A 163 9.68 -5.07 -26.98
N THR A 164 8.41 -5.44 -26.82
CA THR A 164 7.65 -6.17 -27.86
C THR A 164 7.24 -5.25 -28.98
#